data_AF-A0A2N7TS13-F1
#
_entry.id   AF-A0A2N7TS13-F1
#
_cell.length_a   1.000
_cell.length_b   1.000
_cell.length_c   1.000
_cell.angle_alpha   90.00
_cell.angle_beta   90.00
_cell.angle_gamma   90.00
#
_symmetry.space_group_name_H-M   'P 1'
#
loop_
_entity.id
_entity.type
_entity.pdbx_description
1 polymer ?
#
loop_
_entity_poly.entity_id
_entity_poly.type
_entity_poly.pdbx_seq_one_letter_code
_entity_poly.pdbx_strand_id
1 'polypeptide(L)'
;MSRLSSQGFTLLEALIAVLVLSLGLLGVAAMQLKAMQSAHVAYQRSVATLAAQDAVERLWVALGKSGGECPSADDIDDINDWGTVWGVYLGGLGVDSPVMATGCEYTVTVAWDDARFDGEDVSSLVYVVRLPGAAP
;
A
#
# COMPACT_ATOMS: atom_id res chain seq x y z
N MET A 1 11.84 18.88 66.62
CA MET A 1 11.53 18.95 65.18
C MET A 1 12.80 18.68 64.39
N SER A 2 13.07 17.42 64.09
CA SER A 2 14.20 16.99 63.28
C SER A 2 13.95 17.39 61.83
N ARG A 3 14.67 18.40 61.32
CA ARG A 3 14.67 18.75 59.90
C ARG A 3 15.38 17.62 59.16
N LEU A 4 14.66 16.91 58.31
CA LEU A 4 15.24 15.98 57.35
C LEU A 4 16.18 16.78 56.44
N SER A 5 17.46 16.40 56.43
CA SER A 5 18.49 17.03 55.62
C SER A 5 18.17 16.79 54.14
N SER A 6 17.95 17.87 53.38
CA SER A 6 17.77 17.82 51.94
C SER A 6 19.14 17.56 51.30
N GLN A 7 19.40 16.31 50.89
CA GLN A 7 20.61 15.97 50.14
C GLN A 7 20.50 16.62 48.74
N GLY A 8 21.40 17.55 48.44
CA GLY A 8 21.45 18.22 47.14
C GLY A 8 21.87 17.26 46.02
N PHE A 9 21.22 17.37 44.87
CA PHE A 9 21.52 16.62 43.65
C PHE A 9 22.99 16.85 43.25
N THR A 10 23.72 15.78 42.94
CA THR A 10 25.11 15.92 42.47
C THR A 10 25.11 16.32 40.98
N LEU A 11 26.10 17.09 40.53
CA LEU A 11 26.22 17.48 39.11
C LEU A 11 26.31 16.25 38.18
N LEU A 12 26.93 15.17 38.68
CA LEU A 12 27.04 13.88 38.01
C LEU A 12 25.65 13.24 37.80
N GLU A 13 24.78 13.30 38.80
CA GLU A 13 23.43 12.77 38.73
C GLU A 13 22.58 13.50 37.66
N ALA A 14 22.71 14.82 37.57
CA ALA A 14 22.03 15.62 36.53
C ALA A 14 22.53 15.25 35.13
N LEU A 15 23.84 15.04 34.98
CA LEU A 15 24.45 14.67 33.71
C LEU A 15 24.02 13.26 33.27
N ILE A 16 23.93 12.31 34.21
CA ILE A 16 23.39 10.97 33.96
C ILE A 16 21.91 11.04 33.59
N ALA A 17 21.10 11.86 34.28
CA ALA A 17 19.69 12.01 33.97
C ALA A 17 19.47 12.56 32.56
N VAL A 18 20.22 13.60 32.17
CA VAL A 18 20.16 14.16 30.81
C VAL A 18 20.65 13.14 29.77
N LEU A 19 21.70 12.37 30.07
CA LEU A 19 22.19 11.30 29.19
C LEU A 19 21.10 10.26 28.94
N VAL A 20 20.51 9.70 30.01
CA VAL A 20 19.44 8.69 29.91
C VAL A 20 18.22 9.25 29.17
N LEU A 21 17.81 10.49 29.48
CA LEU A 21 16.70 11.16 28.80
C LEU A 21 16.98 11.35 27.31
N SER A 22 18.19 11.78 26.94
CA SER A 22 18.58 11.98 25.55
C SER A 22 18.54 10.67 24.74
N LEU A 23 19.01 9.55 25.32
CA LEU A 23 18.92 8.22 24.72
C LEU A 23 17.46 7.78 24.55
N GLY A 24 16.62 8.05 25.54
CA GLY A 24 15.17 7.78 25.47
C GLY A 24 14.49 8.54 24.32
N LEU A 25 14.77 9.84 24.18
CA LEU A 25 14.21 10.67 23.11
C LEU A 25 14.68 10.23 21.71
N LEU A 26 15.95 9.84 21.57
CA LEU A 26 16.47 9.27 20.31
C LEU A 26 15.74 7.96 19.95
N GLY A 27 15.46 7.12 20.95
CA GLY A 27 14.66 5.91 20.76
C GLY A 27 13.25 6.21 20.25
N VAL A 28 12.57 7.21 20.83
CA VAL A 28 11.24 7.66 20.37
C VAL A 28 11.29 8.22 18.95
N ALA A 29 12.29 9.04 18.62
CA ALA A 29 12.44 9.58 17.27
C ALA A 29 12.64 8.46 16.23
N ALA A 30 13.46 7.44 16.54
CA ALA A 30 13.64 6.28 15.67
C ALA A 30 12.34 5.51 15.45
N MET A 31 11.51 5.33 16.50
CA MET A 31 10.20 4.71 16.36
C MET A 31 9.23 5.55 15.50
N GLN A 32 9.25 6.87 15.66
CA GLN A 32 8.42 7.77 14.85
C GLN A 32 8.76 7.68 13.36
N LEU A 33 10.05 7.63 13.01
CA LEU A 33 10.49 7.46 11.62
C LEU A 33 9.99 6.13 11.04
N LYS A 34 10.09 5.03 11.80
CA LYS A 34 9.56 3.73 11.38
C LYS A 34 8.04 3.75 11.21
N ALA A 35 7.33 4.42 12.12
CA ALA A 35 5.88 4.59 12.02
C ALA A 35 5.48 5.32 10.74
N MET A 36 6.18 6.41 10.39
CA MET A 36 5.96 7.15 9.14
C MET A 36 6.22 6.29 7.90
N GLN A 37 7.31 5.52 7.90
CA GLN A 37 7.59 4.58 6.81
C GLN A 37 6.46 3.56 6.64
N SER A 38 5.98 2.97 7.75
CA SER A 38 4.89 1.99 7.72
C SER A 38 3.57 2.59 7.23
N ALA A 39 3.24 3.82 7.65
CA ALA A 39 2.05 4.53 7.23
C ALA A 39 2.08 4.82 5.72
N HIS A 40 3.24 5.17 5.19
CA HIS A 40 3.40 5.44 3.77
C HIS A 40 3.22 4.17 2.91
N VAL A 41 3.77 3.03 3.34
CA VAL A 41 3.54 1.74 2.66
C VAL A 41 2.07 1.33 2.71
N ALA A 42 1.41 1.53 3.86
CA ALA A 42 -0.03 1.26 3.99
C ALA A 42 -0.86 2.16 3.07
N TYR A 43 -0.46 3.43 2.90
CA TYR A 43 -1.09 4.35 1.98
C TYR A 43 -0.98 3.88 0.53
N GLN A 44 0.23 3.54 0.06
CA GLN A 44 0.44 3.02 -1.31
C GLN A 44 -0.40 1.75 -1.56
N ARG A 45 -0.43 0.82 -0.61
CA ARG A 45 -1.29 -0.39 -0.71
C ARG A 45 -2.77 -0.07 -0.78
N SER A 46 -3.23 0.94 -0.04
CA SER A 46 -4.63 1.39 -0.09
C SER A 46 -4.96 1.95 -1.47
N VAL A 47 -4.07 2.77 -2.03
CA VAL A 47 -4.22 3.29 -3.40
C VAL A 47 -4.20 2.17 -4.44
N ALA A 48 -3.30 1.20 -4.32
CA ALA A 48 -3.24 0.02 -5.20
C ALA A 48 -4.52 -0.82 -5.12
N THR A 49 -5.11 -0.95 -3.92
CA THR A 49 -6.40 -1.63 -3.73
C THR A 49 -7.51 -0.89 -4.45
N LEU A 50 -7.57 0.45 -4.35
CA LEU A 50 -8.54 1.26 -5.09
C LEU A 50 -8.38 1.10 -6.61
N ALA A 51 -7.13 1.10 -7.10
CA ALA A 51 -6.85 0.86 -8.51
C ALA A 51 -7.37 -0.51 -8.96
N ALA A 52 -7.12 -1.57 -8.19
CA ALA A 52 -7.62 -2.90 -8.48
C ALA A 52 -9.15 -2.98 -8.49
N GLN A 53 -9.82 -2.32 -7.54
CA GLN A 53 -11.29 -2.24 -7.52
C GLN A 53 -11.83 -1.51 -8.76
N ASP A 54 -11.22 -0.40 -9.18
CA ASP A 54 -11.62 0.32 -10.40
C ASP A 54 -11.51 -0.58 -11.66
N ALA A 55 -10.44 -1.38 -11.76
CA ALA A 55 -10.29 -2.36 -12.84
C ALA A 55 -11.42 -3.41 -12.81
N VAL A 56 -11.78 -3.90 -11.63
CA VAL A 56 -12.88 -4.86 -11.44
C VAL A 56 -14.22 -4.23 -11.79
N GLU A 57 -14.46 -2.98 -11.42
CA GLU A 57 -15.69 -2.27 -11.77
C GLU A 57 -15.85 -2.12 -13.29
N ARG A 58 -14.75 -1.86 -14.02
CA ARG A 58 -14.74 -1.84 -15.49
C ARG A 58 -15.10 -3.21 -16.08
N LEU A 59 -14.59 -4.30 -15.48
CA LEU A 59 -14.99 -5.66 -15.86
C LEU A 59 -16.49 -5.91 -15.67
N TRP A 60 -17.06 -5.44 -14.56
CA TRP A 60 -18.51 -5.53 -14.31
C TRP A 60 -19.33 -4.74 -15.33
N VAL A 61 -18.87 -3.55 -15.70
CA VAL A 61 -19.51 -2.73 -16.74
C VAL A 61 -19.47 -3.45 -18.09
N ALA A 62 -18.33 -4.03 -18.47
CA ALA A 62 -18.17 -4.77 -19.71
C ALA A 62 -19.09 -6.02 -19.76
N LEU A 63 -19.19 -6.77 -18.65
CA LEU A 63 -20.13 -7.88 -18.50
C LEU A 63 -21.60 -7.44 -18.68
N GLY A 64 -21.96 -6.26 -18.16
CA GLY A 64 -23.30 -5.71 -18.33
C GLY A 64 -23.62 -5.36 -19.78
N LYS A 65 -22.62 -4.87 -20.53
CA LYS A 65 -22.75 -4.52 -21.96
C LYS A 65 -22.84 -5.75 -22.86
N SER A 66 -22.15 -6.83 -22.52
CA SER A 66 -22.18 -8.10 -23.26
C SER A 66 -23.41 -8.97 -22.95
N GLY A 67 -24.34 -8.51 -22.11
CA GLY A 67 -25.53 -9.28 -21.76
C GLY A 67 -25.25 -10.52 -20.89
N GLY A 68 -24.09 -10.56 -20.20
CA GLY A 68 -23.72 -11.66 -19.31
C GLY A 68 -22.66 -12.62 -19.87
N GLU A 69 -22.12 -12.36 -21.06
CA GLU A 69 -20.94 -13.05 -21.58
C GLU A 69 -19.66 -12.44 -21.03
N CYS A 70 -18.70 -13.29 -20.66
CA CYS A 70 -17.50 -12.80 -19.99
C CYS A 70 -16.62 -11.98 -20.94
N PRO A 71 -16.35 -10.70 -20.62
CA PRO A 71 -15.61 -9.80 -21.50
C PRO A 71 -14.16 -10.26 -21.67
N SER A 72 -13.66 -10.24 -22.90
CA SER A 72 -12.23 -10.35 -23.18
C SER A 72 -11.52 -9.02 -22.89
N ALA A 73 -10.18 -9.00 -22.93
CA ALA A 73 -9.42 -7.77 -22.71
C ALA A 73 -9.80 -6.64 -23.69
N ASP A 74 -10.25 -6.99 -24.90
CA ASP A 74 -10.66 -6.05 -25.94
C ASP A 74 -12.06 -5.46 -25.72
N ASP A 75 -12.90 -6.11 -24.89
CA ASP A 75 -14.26 -5.67 -24.58
C ASP A 75 -14.31 -4.67 -23.41
N ILE A 76 -13.17 -4.46 -22.73
CA ILE A 76 -13.06 -3.57 -21.58
C ILE A 76 -12.66 -2.18 -22.07
N ASP A 77 -13.64 -1.29 -22.17
CA ASP A 77 -13.41 0.11 -22.52
C ASP A 77 -12.34 0.74 -21.60
N ASP A 78 -11.40 1.45 -22.22
CA ASP A 78 -10.37 2.25 -21.55
C ASP A 78 -9.48 1.49 -20.56
N ILE A 79 -9.40 0.16 -20.64
CA ILE A 79 -8.50 -0.62 -19.75
C ILE A 79 -7.02 -0.28 -19.97
N ASN A 80 -6.67 0.14 -21.19
CA ASN A 80 -5.33 0.63 -21.52
C ASN A 80 -5.05 2.02 -20.93
N ASP A 81 -6.08 2.82 -20.65
CA ASP A 81 -5.94 4.14 -20.01
C ASP A 81 -5.86 4.02 -18.48
N TRP A 82 -6.52 3.01 -17.89
CA TRP A 82 -6.50 2.74 -16.45
C TRP A 82 -5.09 2.77 -15.85
N GLY A 83 -4.12 2.11 -16.50
CA GLY A 83 -2.72 2.11 -16.06
C GLY A 83 -2.07 3.50 -16.06
N THR A 84 -2.41 4.32 -17.06
CA THR A 84 -1.93 5.70 -17.19
C THR A 84 -2.51 6.58 -16.08
N VAL A 85 -3.80 6.44 -15.79
CA VAL A 85 -4.51 7.19 -14.75
C VAL A 85 -3.95 6.86 -13.37
N TRP A 86 -3.83 5.58 -13.03
CA TRP A 86 -3.36 5.17 -11.70
C TRP A 86 -1.84 5.28 -11.52
N GLY A 87 -1.07 5.26 -12.61
CA GLY A 87 0.39 5.40 -12.60
C GLY A 87 0.87 6.68 -11.93
N VAL A 88 0.11 7.78 -12.05
CA VAL A 88 0.44 9.08 -11.43
C VAL A 88 0.41 9.01 -9.89
N TYR A 89 -0.47 8.19 -9.32
CA TYR A 89 -0.64 8.09 -7.86
C TYR A 89 0.35 7.13 -7.20
N LEU A 90 0.89 6.19 -7.98
CA LEU A 90 1.76 5.12 -7.49
C LEU A 90 3.23 5.28 -7.91
N GLY A 91 3.58 6.38 -8.61
CA GLY A 91 4.97 6.66 -9.00
C GLY A 91 5.45 5.86 -10.20
N GLY A 92 4.52 5.37 -11.03
CA GLY A 92 4.76 4.42 -12.11
C GLY A 92 4.12 3.07 -11.78
N LEU A 93 3.22 2.62 -12.63
CA LEU A 93 2.61 1.30 -12.54
C LEU A 93 3.25 0.38 -13.56
N GLY A 94 3.88 -0.69 -13.08
CA GLY A 94 4.19 -1.86 -13.90
C GLY A 94 2.92 -2.69 -14.01
N VAL A 95 1.96 -2.22 -14.79
CA VAL A 95 0.69 -2.94 -14.97
C VAL A 95 0.78 -3.86 -16.16
N ASP A 96 0.70 -5.15 -15.87
CA ASP A 96 0.14 -6.09 -16.82
C ASP A 96 -1.38 -5.90 -16.81
N SER A 97 -1.97 -5.67 -17.99
CA SER A 97 -3.42 -5.61 -18.18
C SER A 97 -4.10 -6.81 -17.51
N PRO A 98 -5.34 -6.70 -17.01
CA PRO A 98 -6.04 -7.83 -16.42
C PRO A 98 -6.01 -9.02 -17.36
N VAL A 99 -5.28 -10.07 -16.99
CA VAL A 99 -5.16 -11.25 -17.83
C VAL A 99 -6.37 -12.13 -17.52
N MET A 100 -7.18 -12.34 -18.55
CA MET A 100 -8.26 -13.32 -18.52
C MET A 100 -7.66 -14.72 -18.35
N ALA A 101 -7.95 -15.35 -17.22
CA ALA A 101 -7.75 -16.77 -17.02
C ALA A 101 -8.94 -17.55 -17.60
N THR A 102 -8.91 -18.87 -17.47
CA THR A 102 -9.99 -19.74 -17.95
C THR A 102 -11.26 -19.56 -17.12
N GLY A 103 -12.42 -19.40 -17.76
CA GLY A 103 -13.73 -19.50 -17.10
C GLY A 103 -14.18 -18.26 -16.31
N CYS A 104 -14.05 -17.07 -16.91
CA CYS A 104 -14.52 -15.78 -16.35
C CYS A 104 -13.79 -15.35 -15.07
N GLU A 105 -12.58 -15.85 -14.89
CA GLU A 105 -11.68 -15.46 -13.82
C GLU A 105 -10.63 -14.50 -14.38
N TYR A 106 -10.46 -13.36 -13.71
CA TYR A 106 -9.56 -12.30 -14.11
C TYR A 106 -8.55 -12.08 -13.01
N THR A 107 -7.28 -11.99 -13.38
CA THR A 107 -6.22 -11.59 -12.45
C THR A 107 -5.81 -10.17 -12.75
N VAL A 108 -6.05 -9.27 -11.79
CA VAL A 108 -5.60 -7.88 -11.81
C VAL A 108 -4.33 -7.77 -10.97
N THR A 109 -3.21 -7.48 -11.60
CA THR A 109 -1.93 -7.27 -10.92
C THR A 109 -1.61 -5.79 -10.89
N VAL A 110 -1.52 -5.23 -9.69
CA VAL A 110 -1.11 -3.84 -9.46
C VAL A 110 0.28 -3.84 -8.86
N ALA A 111 1.29 -3.61 -9.69
CA ALA A 111 2.68 -3.44 -9.23
C ALA A 111 3.12 -1.99 -9.43
N TRP A 112 3.80 -1.43 -8.43
CA TRP A 112 4.31 -0.06 -8.46
C TRP A 112 5.80 -0.01 -8.21
N ASP A 113 6.45 1.01 -8.74
CA ASP A 113 7.87 1.22 -8.50
C ASP A 113 8.06 1.83 -7.10
N ASP A 114 8.82 1.12 -6.27
CA ASP A 114 9.27 1.62 -4.98
C ASP A 114 10.73 1.22 -4.78
N ALA A 115 11.64 2.12 -5.15
CA ALA A 115 13.08 1.93 -5.03
C ALA A 115 13.58 1.62 -3.61
N ARG A 116 12.73 1.75 -2.57
CA ARG A 116 13.05 1.31 -1.20
C ARG A 116 12.98 -0.22 -1.03
N PHE A 117 12.24 -0.89 -1.90
CA PHE A 117 11.95 -2.33 -1.88
C PHE A 117 12.28 -2.92 -3.25
N ASP A 118 13.57 -2.98 -3.57
CA ASP A 118 14.11 -3.44 -4.86
C ASP A 118 13.63 -4.85 -5.24
N GLY A 119 12.58 -4.93 -6.07
CA GLY A 119 12.02 -6.19 -6.59
C GLY A 119 11.33 -7.08 -5.55
N GLU A 120 10.98 -6.55 -4.37
CA GLU A 120 10.33 -7.33 -3.31
C GLU A 120 8.81 -7.32 -3.49
N ASP A 121 8.12 -8.44 -3.17
CA ASP A 121 6.64 -8.60 -3.30
C ASP A 121 5.82 -7.56 -2.51
N VAL A 122 6.47 -6.68 -1.75
CA VAL A 122 5.87 -5.61 -0.97
C VAL A 122 5.20 -4.57 -1.88
N SER A 123 5.74 -4.35 -3.09
CA SER A 123 5.25 -3.38 -4.07
C SER A 123 4.34 -3.97 -5.15
N SER A 124 3.75 -5.15 -4.88
CA SER A 124 2.78 -5.80 -5.76
C SER A 124 1.51 -6.20 -4.99
N LEU A 125 0.36 -6.07 -5.65
CA LEU A 125 -0.93 -6.53 -5.17
C LEU A 125 -1.62 -7.31 -6.29
N VAL A 126 -1.95 -8.58 -6.01
CA VAL A 126 -2.68 -9.44 -6.94
C VAL A 126 -4.12 -9.57 -6.46
N TYR A 127 -5.07 -9.22 -7.32
CA TYR A 127 -6.49 -9.32 -7.06
C TYR A 127 -7.14 -10.27 -8.09
N VAL A 128 -7.67 -11.38 -7.62
CA VAL A 128 -8.38 -12.35 -8.47
C VAL A 128 -9.87 -12.15 -8.31
N VAL A 129 -10.57 -11.90 -9.42
CA VAL A 129 -12.02 -11.79 -9.45
C VAL A 129 -12.62 -12.81 -10.39
N ARG A 130 -13.73 -13.41 -9.99
CA ARG A 130 -14.52 -14.28 -10.86
C ARG A 130 -15.88 -13.64 -11.11
N LEU A 131 -16.21 -13.44 -12.38
CA LEU A 131 -17.50 -12.92 -12.80
C LEU A 131 -18.53 -14.07 -12.95
N PRO A 132 -19.83 -13.80 -12.71
CA PRO A 132 -20.89 -14.79 -12.83
C PRO A 132 -21.35 -15.07 -14.28
N GLY A 133 -20.66 -14.51 -15.27
CA GLY A 133 -21.03 -14.65 -16.68
C GLY A 133 -20.80 -16.06 -17.23
N ALA A 134 -21.35 -16.30 -18.41
CA ALA A 134 -21.02 -17.47 -19.20
C ALA A 134 -19.72 -17.22 -19.98
N ALA A 135 -18.82 -18.20 -20.03
CA ALA A 135 -17.69 -18.13 -20.94
C ALA A 135 -18.22 -18.03 -22.38
N PRO A 136 -17.61 -17.19 -23.23
CA PRO A 136 -18.01 -17.06 -24.63
C PRO A 136 -17.89 -18.38 -25.41
#